data_AF-A0A955YRJ3-F1
#
_entry.id   AF-A0A955YRJ3-F1
#
_cell.length_a   1.000
_cell.length_b   1.000
_cell.length_c   1.000
_cell.angle_alpha   90.00
_cell.angle_beta   90.00
_cell.angle_gamma   90.00
#
_symmetry.space_group_name_H-M   'P 1'
#
loop_
_entity.id
_entity.type
_entity.pdbx_description
1 polymer ?
#
loop_
_entity_poly.entity_id
_entity_poly.type
_entity_poly.pdbx_seq_one_letter_code
_entity_poly.pdbx_strand_id
1 'polypeptide(L)'
;MADAPRREPPEWGTDEHLRWELDHLLHGPQANAVHVGVGPLPIYFRAARPQDVIERVRAVMVVAVRAMLEGWVPGEPKSFVPEGIPHWFRQACATPTESTEDRWALDEWLFWCDPDERQWFWWDACTTGPDTGEVLIETTGVPFPTVALRWSLRACGAENVTC
;
A
#
# COMPACT_ATOMS: atom_id res chain seq x y z
N MET A 1 -26.83 8.48 26.64
CA MET A 1 -25.50 8.14 26.10
C MET A 1 -25.44 8.78 24.74
N ALA A 2 -24.84 9.97 24.64
CA ALA A 2 -24.82 10.73 23.39
C ALA A 2 -23.79 10.10 22.45
N ASP A 3 -24.24 9.74 21.25
CA ASP A 3 -23.38 9.30 20.14
C ASP A 3 -22.39 10.44 19.85
N ALA A 4 -21.09 10.14 19.85
CA ALA A 4 -20.09 11.15 19.53
C ALA A 4 -20.33 11.60 18.09
N PRO A 5 -20.30 12.91 17.77
CA PRO A 5 -20.49 13.36 16.40
C PRO A 5 -19.43 12.69 15.53
N ARG A 6 -19.86 11.97 14.49
CA ARG A 6 -18.97 11.52 13.42
C ARG A 6 -18.27 12.78 12.91
N ARG A 7 -16.99 12.93 13.22
CA ARG A 7 -16.18 13.97 12.62
C ARG A 7 -16.19 13.68 11.12
N GLU A 8 -16.66 14.63 10.34
CA GLU A 8 -16.46 14.57 8.89
C GLU A 8 -14.95 14.45 8.66
N PRO A 9 -14.50 13.48 7.85
CA PRO A 9 -13.09 13.36 7.56
C PRO A 9 -12.61 14.68 6.95
N PRO A 10 -11.42 15.16 7.34
CA PRO A 10 -10.88 16.39 6.79
C PRO A 10 -10.69 16.27 5.27
N GLU A 11 -11.00 17.33 4.52
CA GLU A 11 -10.68 17.42 3.09
C GLU A 11 -9.17 17.55 2.91
N TRP A 12 -8.45 16.43 2.91
CA TRP A 12 -7.00 16.40 2.73
C TRP A 12 -6.63 16.46 1.26
N GLY A 13 -5.62 17.29 0.96
CA GLY A 13 -4.96 17.24 -0.34
C GLY A 13 -4.16 15.94 -0.52
N THR A 14 -3.88 15.56 -1.76
CA THR A 14 -3.08 14.37 -2.12
C THR A 14 -1.75 14.30 -1.34
N ASP A 15 -1.05 15.42 -1.24
CA ASP A 15 0.18 15.58 -0.47
C ASP A 15 0.02 15.28 1.03
N GLU A 16 -1.10 15.67 1.63
CA GLU A 16 -1.37 15.44 3.05
C GLU A 16 -1.66 13.96 3.31
N HIS A 17 -2.44 13.32 2.44
CA HIS A 17 -2.66 11.86 2.48
C HIS A 17 -1.35 11.07 2.33
N LEU A 18 -0.50 11.45 1.38
CA LEU A 18 0.80 10.79 1.19
C LEU A 18 1.73 10.97 2.40
N ARG A 19 1.77 12.15 3.02
CA ARG A 19 2.56 12.38 4.25
C ARG A 19 2.03 11.55 5.42
N TRP A 20 0.71 11.48 5.56
CA TRP A 20 0.08 10.67 6.59
C TRP A 20 0.37 9.18 6.41
N GLU A 21 0.27 8.66 5.18
CA GLU A 21 0.58 7.27 4.89
C GLU A 21 2.05 6.97 5.12
N LEU A 22 2.94 7.89 4.72
CA LEU A 22 4.37 7.75 4.95
C LEU A 22 4.68 7.65 6.45
N ASP A 23 3.99 8.41 7.31
CA ASP A 23 4.16 8.32 8.75
C ASP A 23 3.76 6.93 9.28
N HIS A 24 2.64 6.37 8.82
CA HIS A 24 2.20 5.02 9.18
C HIS A 24 3.15 3.94 8.67
N LEU A 25 3.67 4.09 7.45
CA LEU A 25 4.68 3.20 6.89
C LEU A 25 5.97 3.22 7.70
N LEU A 26 6.40 4.37 8.21
CA LEU A 26 7.67 4.50 8.94
C LEU A 26 7.53 4.16 10.42
N HIS A 27 6.41 4.51 11.04
CA HIS A 27 6.26 4.54 12.50
C HIS A 27 5.07 3.73 13.03
N GLY A 28 4.20 3.24 12.15
CA GLY A 28 2.91 2.65 12.53
C GLY A 28 1.89 3.71 12.96
N PRO A 29 0.67 3.30 13.34
CA PRO A 29 -0.39 4.21 13.73
C PRO A 29 -0.03 4.93 15.03
N GLN A 30 -0.10 6.26 15.00
CA GLN A 30 0.09 7.11 16.17
C GLN A 30 -1.15 7.07 17.07
N ALA A 31 -1.00 7.28 18.39
CA ALA A 31 -2.10 7.21 19.35
C ALA A 31 -3.25 8.20 19.08
N ASN A 32 -2.97 9.26 18.31
CA ASN A 32 -3.92 10.29 17.89
C ASN A 32 -4.19 10.28 16.38
N ALA A 33 -3.83 9.20 15.67
CA ALA A 33 -4.08 9.06 14.25
C ALA A 33 -5.58 9.19 13.95
N VAL A 34 -5.90 10.00 12.94
CA VAL A 34 -7.26 10.21 12.46
C VAL A 34 -7.49 9.28 11.29
N HIS A 35 -8.66 8.64 11.26
CA HIS A 35 -9.12 7.88 10.11
C HIS A 35 -9.58 8.85 9.01
N VAL A 36 -9.00 8.73 7.82
CA VAL A 36 -9.29 9.56 6.64
C VAL A 36 -10.42 9.01 5.78
N GLY A 37 -10.80 7.74 5.98
CA GLY A 37 -11.88 7.10 5.22
C GLY A 37 -12.56 5.96 5.96
N VAL A 38 -12.87 4.90 5.22
CA VAL A 38 -13.40 3.64 5.75
C VAL A 38 -12.23 2.76 6.17
N GLY A 39 -12.19 2.36 7.45
CA GLY A 39 -11.14 1.48 7.96
C GLY A 39 -10.87 1.64 9.46
N PRO A 40 -9.84 0.97 9.97
CA PRO A 40 -8.91 0.11 9.24
C PRO A 40 -9.58 -1.20 8.76
N LEU A 41 -9.36 -1.55 7.48
CA LEU A 41 -9.81 -2.82 6.88
C LEU A 41 -8.64 -3.81 6.83
N PRO A 42 -8.81 -5.05 7.29
CA PRO A 42 -7.74 -6.02 7.33
C PRO A 42 -7.56 -6.75 5.99
N ILE A 43 -6.30 -7.01 5.65
CA ILE A 43 -5.90 -7.91 4.58
C ILE A 43 -5.04 -9.00 5.21
N TYR A 44 -5.55 -10.23 5.15
CA TYR A 44 -4.89 -11.39 5.69
C TYR A 44 -4.03 -12.07 4.65
N PHE A 45 -2.90 -12.62 5.10
CA PHE A 45 -2.04 -13.45 4.26
C PHE A 45 -1.34 -14.54 5.06
N ARG A 46 -0.83 -15.55 4.34
CA ARG A 46 0.07 -16.59 4.83
C ARG A 46 1.47 -16.39 4.28
N ALA A 47 2.50 -16.76 5.04
CA ALA A 47 3.86 -16.83 4.54
C ALA A 47 4.71 -17.69 5.48
N ALA A 48 5.77 -18.31 4.96
CA ALA A 48 6.74 -19.00 5.82
C ALA A 48 7.45 -18.03 6.80
N ARG A 49 7.56 -16.75 6.42
CA ARG A 49 8.17 -15.67 7.20
C ARG A 49 7.32 -14.40 7.05
N PRO A 50 6.20 -14.28 7.78
CA PRO A 50 5.25 -13.18 7.59
C PRO A 50 5.86 -11.81 7.91
N GLN A 51 6.81 -11.74 8.85
CA GLN A 51 7.54 -10.52 9.16
C GLN A 51 8.38 -10.02 7.96
N ASP A 52 9.08 -10.92 7.26
CA ASP A 52 9.86 -10.55 6.07
C ASP A 52 8.95 -9.97 4.97
N VAL A 53 7.73 -10.51 4.79
CA VAL A 53 6.75 -9.99 3.83
C VAL A 53 6.37 -8.55 4.19
N ILE A 54 6.05 -8.29 5.47
CA ILE A 54 5.67 -6.96 5.98
C ILE A 54 6.80 -5.95 5.76
N GLU A 55 8.03 -6.32 6.10
CA GLU A 55 9.19 -5.43 5.93
C GLU A 55 9.45 -5.12 4.46
N ARG A 56 9.32 -6.12 3.59
CA ARG A 56 9.53 -5.98 2.15
C ARG A 56 8.46 -5.09 1.50
N VAL A 57 7.18 -5.33 1.80
CA VAL A 57 6.10 -4.50 1.24
C VAL A 57 6.20 -3.06 1.74
N ARG A 58 6.50 -2.87 3.03
CA ARG A 58 6.74 -1.54 3.63
C ARG A 58 7.90 -0.83 2.94
N ALA A 59 9.02 -1.50 2.71
CA ALA A 59 10.17 -0.92 2.03
C ALA A 59 9.84 -0.42 0.61
N VAL A 60 9.05 -1.19 -0.14
CA VAL A 60 8.60 -0.83 -1.49
C VAL A 60 7.63 0.35 -1.45
N MET A 61 6.63 0.30 -0.57
CA MET A 61 5.63 1.37 -0.42
C MET A 61 6.26 2.68 0.04
N VAL A 62 7.22 2.65 0.97
CA VAL A 62 7.95 3.86 1.42
C VAL A 62 8.64 4.54 0.25
N VAL A 63 9.26 3.78 -0.66
CA VAL A 63 9.92 4.36 -1.84
C VAL A 63 8.90 4.98 -2.79
N ALA A 64 7.80 4.27 -3.09
CA ALA A 64 6.77 4.78 -3.99
C ALA A 64 6.14 6.07 -3.46
N VAL A 65 5.72 6.08 -2.19
CA VAL A 65 5.10 7.25 -1.53
C VAL A 65 6.07 8.42 -1.43
N ARG A 66 7.34 8.19 -1.10
CA ARG A 66 8.36 9.26 -1.07
C ARG A 66 8.59 9.87 -2.45
N ALA A 67 8.69 9.03 -3.49
CA ALA A 67 8.86 9.53 -4.84
C ALA A 67 7.69 10.44 -5.25
N MET A 68 6.45 10.05 -4.94
CA MET A 68 5.27 10.87 -5.22
C MET A 68 5.26 12.20 -4.46
N LEU A 69 5.65 12.18 -3.18
CA LEU A 69 5.84 13.42 -2.40
C LEU A 69 6.94 14.33 -2.96
N GLU A 70 7.91 13.77 -3.66
CA GLU A 70 8.98 14.50 -4.36
C GLU A 70 8.56 14.95 -5.77
N GLY A 71 7.30 14.74 -6.16
CA GLY A 71 6.73 15.17 -7.43
C GLY A 71 6.85 14.15 -8.57
N TRP A 72 7.22 12.90 -8.26
CA TRP A 72 7.22 11.83 -9.27
C TRP A 72 5.80 11.36 -9.54
N VAL A 73 5.38 11.39 -10.81
CA VAL A 73 4.03 10.99 -11.24
C VAL A 73 4.11 9.74 -12.11
N PRO A 74 3.46 8.62 -11.72
CA PRO A 74 3.34 7.43 -12.57
C PRO A 74 2.76 7.75 -13.96
N GLY A 75 3.26 7.08 -15.00
CA GLY A 75 2.70 7.17 -16.35
C GLY A 75 3.06 8.46 -17.14
N GLU A 76 3.70 9.45 -16.52
CA GLU A 76 4.19 10.61 -17.29
C GLU A 76 5.37 10.24 -18.21
N PRO A 77 5.44 10.76 -19.45
CA PRO A 77 6.47 10.39 -20.43
C PRO A 77 7.92 10.62 -20.01
N LYS A 78 8.16 11.41 -18.96
CA LYS A 78 9.50 11.73 -18.43
C LYS A 78 9.80 11.06 -17.08
N SER A 79 8.84 10.34 -16.51
CA SER A 79 8.98 9.69 -15.21
C SER A 79 9.74 8.38 -15.35
N PHE A 80 10.96 8.33 -14.81
CA PHE A 80 11.70 7.09 -14.66
C PHE A 80 11.28 6.37 -13.37
N VAL A 81 11.30 5.04 -13.36
CA VAL A 81 11.07 4.26 -12.13
C VAL A 81 11.94 4.81 -10.99
N PRO A 82 11.36 5.07 -9.79
CA PRO A 82 12.14 5.60 -8.66
C PRO A 82 13.35 4.70 -8.36
N GLU A 83 14.54 5.30 -8.28
CA GLU A 83 15.81 4.55 -8.12
C GLU A 83 15.82 3.65 -6.89
N GLY A 84 15.07 4.02 -5.84
CA GLY A 84 14.99 3.29 -4.58
C GLY A 84 14.22 1.97 -4.64
N ILE A 85 13.49 1.67 -5.71
CA ILE A 85 12.67 0.44 -5.76
C ILE A 85 13.62 -0.77 -5.66
N PRO A 86 13.48 -1.66 -4.66
CA PRO A 86 14.44 -2.73 -4.47
C PRO A 86 14.55 -3.64 -5.69
N HIS A 87 15.78 -4.03 -6.07
CA HIS A 87 16.03 -4.88 -7.23
C HIS A 87 15.23 -6.19 -7.19
N TRP A 88 15.11 -6.82 -6.01
CA TRP A 88 14.32 -8.04 -5.85
C TRP A 88 12.83 -7.84 -6.16
N PHE A 89 12.29 -6.64 -5.99
CA PHE A 89 10.90 -6.33 -6.33
C PHE A 89 10.76 -6.17 -7.84
N ARG A 90 11.69 -5.43 -8.46
CA ARG A 90 11.74 -5.28 -9.93
C ARG A 90 11.85 -6.64 -10.64
N GLN A 91 12.61 -7.57 -10.08
CA GLN A 91 12.76 -8.93 -10.62
C GLN A 91 11.49 -9.80 -10.44
N ALA A 92 10.68 -9.54 -9.41
CA ALA A 92 9.43 -10.26 -9.20
C ALA A 92 8.36 -9.83 -10.21
N CYS A 93 8.36 -8.54 -10.60
CA CYS A 93 7.48 -7.99 -11.63
C CYS A 93 7.60 -8.73 -12.96
N ALA A 94 6.49 -8.75 -13.70
CA ALA A 94 6.46 -9.22 -15.07
C ALA A 94 7.09 -8.19 -16.03
N THR A 95 7.39 -8.62 -17.25
CA THR A 95 7.55 -7.67 -18.36
C THR A 95 6.19 -7.10 -18.78
N PRO A 96 6.12 -5.94 -19.47
CA PRO A 96 4.84 -5.39 -19.94
C PRO A 96 4.02 -6.36 -20.79
N THR A 97 4.67 -7.25 -21.55
CA THR A 97 4.00 -8.26 -22.38
C THR A 97 3.52 -9.48 -21.61
N GLU A 98 3.98 -9.68 -20.38
CA GLU A 98 3.64 -10.83 -19.52
C GLU A 98 2.76 -10.42 -18.33
N SER A 99 2.35 -9.15 -18.26
CA SER A 99 1.58 -8.62 -17.15
C SER A 99 0.19 -9.25 -17.08
N THR A 100 -0.23 -9.59 -15.86
CA THR A 100 -1.51 -10.22 -15.54
C THR A 100 -2.01 -9.69 -14.20
N GLU A 101 -3.28 -9.93 -13.87
CA GLU A 101 -3.85 -9.55 -12.56
C GLU A 101 -3.08 -10.15 -11.37
N ASP A 102 -2.43 -11.30 -11.57
CA ASP A 102 -1.65 -12.01 -10.55
C ASP A 102 -0.15 -11.72 -10.58
N ARG A 103 0.34 -11.04 -11.62
CA ARG A 103 1.77 -10.71 -11.80
C ARG A 103 1.92 -9.46 -12.66
N TRP A 104 2.13 -8.32 -12.02
CA TRP A 104 2.12 -7.02 -12.68
C TRP A 104 3.48 -6.64 -13.23
N ALA A 105 3.48 -5.93 -14.36
CA ALA A 105 4.62 -5.11 -14.77
C ALA A 105 4.82 -3.96 -13.77
N LEU A 106 6.08 -3.54 -13.60
CA LEU A 106 6.45 -2.59 -12.55
C LEU A 106 5.81 -1.20 -12.77
N ASP A 107 5.76 -0.74 -14.01
CA ASP A 107 5.13 0.51 -14.42
C ASP A 107 3.61 0.50 -14.21
N GLU A 108 2.95 -0.59 -14.57
CA GLU A 108 1.52 -0.77 -14.32
C GLU A 108 1.20 -0.84 -12.82
N TRP A 109 2.02 -1.54 -12.03
CA TRP A 109 1.86 -1.57 -10.57
C TRP A 109 2.06 -0.19 -9.95
N LEU A 110 3.06 0.56 -10.42
CA LEU A 110 3.32 1.92 -9.96
C LEU A 110 2.19 2.89 -10.32
N PHE A 111 1.53 2.71 -11.46
CA PHE A 111 0.31 3.45 -11.81
C PHE A 111 -0.78 3.25 -10.73
N TRP A 112 -0.99 2.02 -10.29
CA TRP A 112 -1.89 1.71 -9.17
C TRP A 112 -1.31 2.02 -7.77
N CYS A 113 -0.15 2.67 -7.68
CA CYS A 113 0.31 3.28 -6.43
C CYS A 113 -0.07 4.76 -6.35
N ASP A 114 -0.50 5.37 -7.46
CA ASP A 114 -0.96 6.75 -7.48
C ASP A 114 -2.13 6.91 -6.49
N PRO A 115 -2.05 7.84 -5.52
CA PRO A 115 -3.13 8.10 -4.58
C PRO A 115 -4.47 8.46 -5.25
N ASP A 116 -4.44 9.06 -6.44
CA ASP A 116 -5.65 9.40 -7.18
C ASP A 116 -6.32 8.16 -7.80
N GLU A 117 -5.58 7.07 -7.99
CA GLU A 117 -6.06 5.81 -8.60
C GLU A 117 -6.40 4.73 -7.56
N ARG A 118 -5.57 4.55 -6.52
CA ARG A 118 -5.58 3.31 -5.72
C ARG A 118 -6.64 3.22 -4.64
N GLN A 119 -7.15 4.35 -4.14
CA GLN A 119 -8.19 4.41 -3.12
C GLN A 119 -7.91 3.66 -1.80
N TRP A 120 -6.71 3.11 -1.57
CA TRP A 120 -6.28 2.46 -0.33
C TRP A 120 -4.91 2.95 0.12
N PHE A 121 -4.72 3.05 1.43
CA PHE A 121 -3.55 3.62 2.06
C PHE A 121 -3.12 2.76 3.24
N TRP A 122 -1.82 2.61 3.43
CA TRP A 122 -1.26 1.84 4.54
C TRP A 122 -1.63 2.44 5.90
N TRP A 123 -2.18 1.62 6.80
CA TRP A 123 -2.44 1.99 8.20
C TRP A 123 -1.46 1.28 9.15
N ASP A 124 -1.38 -0.04 9.11
CA ASP A 124 -0.47 -0.82 9.95
C ASP A 124 -0.21 -2.21 9.37
N ALA A 125 0.72 -2.95 9.95
CA ALA A 125 0.85 -4.38 9.70
C ALA A 125 1.49 -5.11 10.88
N CYS A 126 1.04 -6.33 11.13
CA CYS A 126 1.59 -7.18 12.16
C CYS A 126 1.54 -8.66 11.79
N THR A 127 2.36 -9.48 12.44
CA THR A 127 2.23 -10.93 12.41
C THR A 127 1.14 -11.36 13.38
N THR A 128 0.19 -12.19 12.92
CA THR A 128 -0.93 -12.70 13.75
C THR A 128 -0.71 -14.14 14.21
N GLY A 129 0.35 -14.79 13.71
CA GLY A 129 0.71 -16.18 14.01
C GLY A 129 2.08 -16.55 13.45
N PRO A 130 2.51 -17.82 13.58
CA PRO A 130 3.83 -18.25 13.10
C PRO A 130 3.96 -18.18 11.56
N ASP A 131 2.86 -18.35 10.84
CA ASP A 131 2.80 -18.38 9.37
C ASP A 131 1.72 -17.44 8.81
N THR A 132 1.18 -16.53 9.63
CA THR A 132 0.10 -15.59 9.25
C THR A 132 0.47 -14.15 9.58
N GLY A 133 0.04 -13.24 8.71
CA GLY A 133 0.16 -11.81 8.93
C GLY A 133 -1.08 -11.06 8.48
N GLU A 134 -1.16 -9.80 8.90
CA GLU A 134 -2.22 -8.86 8.60
C GLU A 134 -1.61 -7.53 8.17
N VAL A 135 -2.16 -6.95 7.11
CA VAL A 135 -1.96 -5.54 6.75
C VAL A 135 -3.29 -4.83 6.94
N LEU A 136 -3.29 -3.76 7.72
CA LEU A 136 -4.42 -2.86 7.87
C LEU A 136 -4.28 -1.72 6.87
N ILE A 137 -5.36 -1.42 6.17
CA ILE A 137 -5.45 -0.29 5.26
C ILE A 137 -6.62 0.62 5.62
N GLU A 138 -6.52 1.87 5.20
CA GLU A 138 -7.68 2.74 5.04
C GLU A 138 -8.06 2.86 3.58
N THR A 139 -9.34 3.07 3.31
CA THR A 139 -9.84 3.29 1.95
C THR A 139 -10.77 4.48 1.87
N THR A 140 -10.84 5.14 0.72
CA THR A 140 -11.81 6.22 0.47
C THR A 140 -13.23 5.71 0.22
N GLY A 141 -13.42 4.39 0.01
CA GLY A 141 -14.75 3.79 -0.17
C GLY A 141 -14.72 2.29 -0.44
N VAL A 142 -15.90 1.66 -0.41
CA VAL A 142 -16.05 0.24 -0.75
C VAL A 142 -17.08 0.08 -1.89
N PRO A 143 -16.81 -0.74 -2.93
CA PRO A 143 -15.59 -1.52 -3.17
C PRO A 143 -14.40 -0.65 -3.59
N PHE A 144 -13.18 -1.18 -3.46
CA PHE A 144 -11.92 -0.53 -3.89
C PHE A 144 -11.02 -1.53 -4.65
N PRO A 145 -10.09 -1.07 -5.51
CA PRO A 145 -9.22 -1.94 -6.29
C PRO A 145 -8.17 -2.62 -5.40
N THR A 146 -8.29 -3.94 -5.21
CA THR A 146 -7.40 -4.72 -4.32
C THR A 146 -6.24 -5.40 -5.04
N VAL A 147 -6.31 -5.57 -6.36
CA VAL A 147 -5.38 -6.43 -7.12
C VAL A 147 -3.92 -5.98 -7.04
N ALA A 148 -3.65 -4.67 -7.13
CA ALA A 148 -2.30 -4.12 -7.01
C ALA A 148 -1.70 -4.34 -5.61
N LEU A 149 -2.50 -4.15 -4.55
CA LEU A 149 -2.09 -4.40 -3.16
C LEU A 149 -1.81 -5.88 -2.91
N ARG A 150 -2.68 -6.76 -3.42
CA ARG A 150 -2.48 -8.22 -3.33
C ARG A 150 -1.21 -8.64 -4.06
N TRP A 151 -0.92 -8.03 -5.21
CA TRP A 151 0.33 -8.25 -5.92
C TRP A 151 1.54 -7.80 -5.11
N SER A 152 1.52 -6.62 -4.47
CA SER A 152 2.62 -6.15 -3.61
C SER A 152 2.98 -7.18 -2.55
N LEU A 153 1.97 -7.75 -1.89
CA LEU A 153 2.15 -8.79 -0.87
C LEU A 153 2.74 -10.08 -1.47
N ARG A 154 2.20 -10.57 -2.59
CA ARG A 154 2.68 -11.78 -3.26
C ARG A 154 4.12 -11.65 -3.76
N ALA A 155 4.46 -10.53 -4.38
CA ALA A 155 5.84 -10.22 -4.80
C ALA A 155 6.82 -10.17 -3.61
N CYS A 156 6.30 -9.93 -2.40
CA CYS A 156 7.06 -9.96 -1.15
C CYS A 156 7.11 -11.35 -0.49
N GLY A 157 6.42 -12.35 -1.03
CA GLY A 157 6.40 -13.74 -0.54
C GLY A 157 5.12 -14.16 0.17
N ALA A 158 4.06 -13.36 0.09
CA ALA A 158 2.76 -13.72 0.64
C ALA A 158 2.02 -14.76 -0.23
N GLU A 159 1.29 -15.63 0.45
CA GLU A 159 0.38 -16.62 -0.11
C GLU A 159 -1.03 -16.40 0.47
N ASN A 160 -2.06 -16.92 -0.21
CA ASN A 160 -3.45 -16.90 0.28
C ASN A 160 -3.92 -15.50 0.75
N VAL A 161 -3.64 -14.46 -0.04
CA VAL A 161 -4.01 -13.07 0.29
C VAL A 161 -5.52 -12.86 0.13
N THR A 162 -6.20 -12.45 1.21
CA THR A 162 -7.65 -12.22 1.29
C THR A 162 -7.98 -10.87 1.93
N CYS A 163 -8.93 -10.14 1.34
CA CYS A 163 -9.46 -8.84 1.81
C CYS A 163 -10.91 -8.98 2.26
#